data_AF-A0A2N1UDI5-F1
#
_entry.id   AF-A0A2N1UDI5-F1
#
_cell.length_a   1.000
_cell.length_b   1.000
_cell.length_c   1.000
_cell.angle_alpha   90.00
_cell.angle_beta   90.00
_cell.angle_gamma   90.00
#
_symmetry.space_group_name_H-M   'P 1'
#
loop_
_entity.id
_entity.type
_entity.pdbx_description
1 polymer ?
#
loop_
_entity_poly.entity_id
_entity_poly.type
_entity_poly.pdbx_seq_one_letter_code
_entity_poly.pdbx_strand_id
1 'polypeptide(L)'
;MTKKVNFDQKEWHDLMYFACIGVSYKYSTRDLHAFGDMIGFIREMISVQSFFSKAMEKYGKYELLQDVINEMTTACKSRQDLLSDAMQDFGDLEPVVARANQILAERATDDEARAMRAFTYELAFEIASAAGDGFLGTGEKLSQAETEFLHELKRHLLDT
;
A
#
# COMPACT_ATOMS: atom_id res chain seq x y z
N MET A 1 15.28 -0.61 -16.68
CA MET A 1 14.47 -1.18 -15.59
C MET A 1 14.79 -0.37 -14.35
N THR A 2 13.75 -0.04 -13.58
CA THR A 2 13.84 0.95 -12.51
C THR A 2 14.00 0.24 -11.16
N LYS A 3 14.94 0.71 -10.34
CA LYS A 3 15.29 0.16 -9.02
C LYS A 3 15.19 1.23 -7.94
N LYS A 4 15.19 0.83 -6.68
CA LYS A 4 15.25 1.73 -5.52
C LYS A 4 16.35 2.80 -5.64
N VAL A 5 17.52 2.45 -6.17
CA VAL A 5 18.66 3.37 -6.35
C VAL A 5 18.40 4.51 -7.35
N ASN A 6 17.32 4.44 -8.12
CA ASN A 6 16.91 5.50 -9.04
C ASN A 6 16.06 6.58 -8.37
N PHE A 7 15.71 6.42 -7.09
CA PHE A 7 14.92 7.36 -6.31
C PHE A 7 15.79 8.00 -5.23
N ASP A 8 15.56 9.27 -4.96
CA ASP A 8 16.04 9.85 -3.70
C ASP A 8 15.25 9.27 -2.51
N GLN A 9 15.75 9.52 -1.30
CA GLN A 9 15.14 8.98 -0.08
C GLN A 9 13.67 9.40 0.09
N LYS A 10 13.33 10.63 -0.29
CA LYS A 10 11.98 11.17 -0.15
C LYS A 10 11.05 10.56 -1.20
N GLU A 11 11.48 10.49 -2.45
CA GLU A 11 10.73 9.85 -3.54
C GLU A 11 10.44 8.39 -3.20
N TRP A 12 11.44 7.67 -2.69
CA TRP A 12 11.26 6.28 -2.26
C TRP A 12 10.27 6.16 -1.10
N HIS A 13 10.37 7.05 -0.11
CA HIS A 13 9.43 7.11 1.00
C HIS A 13 7.99 7.39 0.52
N ASP A 14 7.81 8.38 -0.38
CA ASP A 14 6.52 8.71 -0.98
C ASP A 14 5.92 7.49 -1.72
N LEU A 15 6.75 6.69 -2.43
CA LEU A 15 6.31 5.46 -3.09
C LEU A 15 5.94 4.33 -2.14
N MET A 16 6.72 4.14 -1.07
CA MET A 16 6.43 3.14 -0.05
C MET A 16 5.15 3.47 0.69
N TYR A 17 4.91 4.75 0.97
CA TYR A 17 3.65 5.22 1.54
C TYR A 17 2.48 4.98 0.59
N PHE A 18 2.65 5.35 -0.68
CA PHE A 18 1.66 5.08 -1.72
C PHE A 18 1.31 3.58 -1.79
N ALA A 19 2.29 2.69 -1.66
CA ALA A 19 2.10 1.24 -1.67
C ALA A 19 1.10 0.76 -0.61
N CYS A 20 1.11 1.37 0.58
CA CYS A 20 0.26 0.99 1.72
C CYS A 20 -0.86 1.98 2.02
N ILE A 21 -1.17 2.92 1.13
CA ILE A 21 -2.17 3.97 1.36
C ILE A 21 -3.55 3.41 1.73
N GLY A 22 -3.90 2.20 1.28
CA GLY A 22 -5.15 1.53 1.67
C GLY A 22 -5.31 1.27 3.18
N VAL A 23 -4.21 1.28 3.95
CA VAL A 23 -4.24 1.14 5.41
C VAL A 23 -4.81 2.39 6.09
N SER A 24 -4.61 3.59 5.51
CA SER A 24 -5.01 4.85 6.14
C SER A 24 -6.52 4.95 6.35
N TYR A 25 -7.31 4.36 5.46
CA TYR A 25 -8.77 4.43 5.49
C TYR A 25 -9.41 3.76 6.71
N LYS A 26 -8.94 2.56 7.08
CA LYS A 26 -9.54 1.82 8.21
C LYS A 26 -9.37 2.58 9.54
N TYR A 27 -8.40 3.48 9.61
CA TYR A 27 -8.01 4.20 10.82
C TYR A 27 -8.37 5.70 10.81
N SER A 28 -9.32 6.15 10.00
CA SER A 28 -9.68 7.57 9.87
C SER A 28 -10.13 8.30 11.17
N THR A 29 -10.02 7.70 12.37
CA THR A 29 -10.23 8.43 13.63
C THR A 29 -9.25 8.17 14.78
N ARG A 30 -8.34 7.18 14.77
CA ARG A 30 -7.43 6.97 15.93
C ARG A 30 -6.08 6.34 15.54
N ASP A 31 -5.01 7.10 15.70
CA ASP A 31 -3.64 6.63 16.01
C ASP A 31 -2.66 6.21 14.89
N LEU A 32 -2.98 6.32 13.59
CA LEU A 32 -1.92 6.26 12.57
C LEU A 32 -1.27 7.65 12.42
N HIS A 33 -0.03 7.78 12.83
CA HIS A 33 0.72 9.04 12.77
C HIS A 33 1.99 8.93 11.93
N ALA A 34 2.47 7.71 11.65
CA ALA A 34 3.68 7.46 10.88
C ALA A 34 3.55 6.28 9.92
N PHE A 35 4.46 6.20 8.95
CA PHE A 35 4.61 5.02 8.07
C PHE A 35 4.81 3.73 8.87
N GLY A 36 5.55 3.80 9.99
CA GLY A 36 5.75 2.68 10.90
C GLY A 36 4.45 2.09 11.46
N ASP A 37 3.41 2.91 11.69
CA ASP A 37 2.13 2.44 12.20
C ASP A 37 1.38 1.64 11.13
N MET A 38 1.44 2.07 9.86
CA MET A 38 0.86 1.33 8.74
C MET A 38 1.50 -0.04 8.56
N ILE A 39 2.83 -0.10 8.60
CA ILE A 39 3.54 -1.38 8.52
C ILE A 39 3.26 -2.24 9.75
N GLY A 40 3.17 -1.64 10.94
CA GLY A 40 2.78 -2.32 12.17
C GLY A 40 1.44 -3.03 12.01
N PHE A 41 0.45 -2.37 11.44
CA PHE A 41 -0.85 -2.95 11.14
C PHE A 41 -0.78 -4.06 10.09
N ILE A 42 -0.07 -3.83 8.97
CA ILE A 42 0.10 -4.85 7.93
C ILE A 42 0.73 -6.12 8.52
N ARG A 43 1.73 -5.98 9.40
CA ARG A 43 2.41 -7.09 10.07
C ARG A 43 1.46 -7.94 10.91
N GLU A 44 0.45 -7.32 11.53
CA GLU A 44 -0.55 -8.04 12.35
C GLU A 44 -1.52 -8.87 11.49
N MET A 45 -1.60 -8.60 10.19
CA MET A 45 -2.45 -9.33 9.26
C MET A 45 -1.74 -10.53 8.63
N ILE A 46 -2.02 -11.74 9.14
CA ILE A 46 -1.47 -13.01 8.61
C ILE A 46 -1.74 -13.19 7.11
N SER A 47 -2.92 -12.77 6.63
CA SER A 47 -3.30 -12.84 5.21
C SER A 47 -2.34 -12.07 4.30
N VAL A 48 -1.80 -10.94 4.77
CA VAL A 48 -0.92 -10.08 3.98
C VAL A 48 0.46 -10.71 3.75
N GLN A 49 0.93 -11.60 4.64
CA GLN A 49 2.15 -12.37 4.39
C GLN A 49 2.01 -13.29 3.17
N SER A 50 0.83 -13.91 3.01
CA SER A 50 0.53 -14.74 1.84
C SER A 50 0.37 -13.88 0.58
N PHE A 51 -0.13 -12.65 0.73
CA PHE A 51 -0.23 -11.68 -0.35
C PHE A 51 1.15 -11.30 -0.91
N PHE A 52 2.15 -10.97 -0.08
CA PHE A 52 3.47 -10.60 -0.59
C PHE A 52 4.12 -11.71 -1.43
N SER A 53 3.89 -12.97 -1.07
CA SER A 53 4.37 -14.11 -1.86
C SER A 53 3.70 -14.16 -3.25
N LYS A 54 2.37 -14.02 -3.30
CA LYS A 54 1.60 -13.97 -4.56
C LYS A 54 1.95 -12.73 -5.40
N ALA A 55 2.13 -11.59 -4.75
CA ALA A 55 2.52 -10.34 -5.39
C ALA A 55 3.92 -10.47 -6.02
N MET A 56 4.86 -11.14 -5.35
CA MET A 56 6.18 -11.43 -5.90
C MET A 56 6.10 -12.34 -7.12
N GLU A 57 5.25 -13.37 -7.11
CA GLU A 57 5.02 -14.24 -8.28
C GLU A 57 4.44 -13.45 -9.46
N LYS A 58 3.49 -12.54 -9.20
CA LYS A 58 2.78 -11.77 -10.23
C LYS A 58 3.60 -10.60 -10.79
N TYR A 59 4.28 -9.87 -9.92
CA TYR A 59 4.93 -8.59 -10.25
C TYR A 59 6.47 -8.65 -10.20
N GLY A 60 7.07 -9.75 -9.71
CA GLY A 60 8.53 -9.86 -9.51
C GLY A 60 9.38 -9.79 -10.78
N LYS A 61 8.76 -9.77 -11.97
CA LYS A 61 9.43 -9.44 -13.23
C LYS A 61 9.78 -7.95 -13.37
N TYR A 62 9.15 -7.08 -12.58
CA TYR A 62 9.39 -5.64 -12.53
C TYR A 62 10.34 -5.34 -11.36
N GLU A 63 11.54 -4.83 -11.65
CA GLU A 63 12.57 -4.60 -10.62
C GLU A 63 12.08 -3.62 -9.54
N LEU A 64 11.31 -2.59 -9.91
CA LEU A 64 10.69 -1.66 -8.97
C LEU A 64 9.78 -2.37 -7.95
N LEU A 65 8.89 -3.23 -8.44
CA LEU A 65 7.94 -3.95 -7.58
C LEU A 65 8.66 -5.00 -6.73
N GLN A 66 9.72 -5.62 -7.26
CA GLN A 66 10.56 -6.51 -6.49
C GLN A 66 11.16 -5.78 -5.28
N ASP A 67 11.73 -4.58 -5.48
CA ASP A 67 12.29 -3.76 -4.39
C ASP A 67 11.21 -3.36 -3.38
N VAL A 68 10.04 -2.87 -3.85
CA VAL A 68 8.91 -2.50 -2.98
C VAL A 68 8.45 -3.69 -2.13
N ILE A 69 8.15 -4.84 -2.76
CA ILE A 69 7.63 -6.01 -2.06
C ILE A 69 8.66 -6.56 -1.06
N ASN A 70 9.94 -6.60 -1.43
CA ASN A 70 11.00 -7.05 -0.54
C ASN A 70 11.15 -6.13 0.67
N GLU A 71 11.09 -4.82 0.47
CA GLU A 71 11.20 -3.84 1.54
C GLU A 71 10.00 -3.92 2.48
N MET A 72 8.77 -3.99 1.95
CA MET A 72 7.56 -4.20 2.76
C MET A 72 7.61 -5.51 3.54
N THR A 73 8.04 -6.60 2.89
CA THR A 73 8.19 -7.92 3.54
C THR A 73 9.23 -7.86 4.66
N THR A 74 10.34 -7.18 4.43
CA THR A 74 11.42 -7.01 5.43
C THR A 74 10.94 -6.14 6.59
N ALA A 75 10.26 -5.05 6.29
CA ALA A 75 9.65 -4.12 7.23
C ALA A 75 8.62 -4.83 8.13
N CYS A 76 7.81 -5.73 7.58
CA CYS A 76 6.87 -6.53 8.36
C CYS A 76 7.56 -7.58 9.25
N LYS A 77 8.74 -8.08 8.86
CA LYS A 77 9.50 -9.10 9.60
C LYS A 77 10.39 -8.51 10.69
N SER A 78 10.84 -7.26 10.54
CA SER A 78 11.68 -6.60 11.53
C SER A 78 10.80 -5.83 12.54
N ARG A 79 11.19 -5.84 13.82
CA ARG A 79 10.68 -4.89 14.83
C ARG A 79 11.47 -3.58 14.82
N GLN A 80 12.38 -3.40 13.87
CA GLN A 80 13.20 -2.18 13.80
C GLN A 80 12.31 -1.01 13.42
N ASP A 81 12.55 0.13 14.07
CA ASP A 81 11.84 1.39 13.86
C ASP A 81 11.86 1.75 12.37
N LEU A 82 10.78 1.42 11.67
CA LEU A 82 10.48 2.02 10.39
C LEU A 82 10.21 3.49 10.66
N LEU A 83 10.98 4.32 9.96
CA LEU A 83 10.96 5.78 9.94
C LEU A 83 9.74 6.35 10.68
N SER A 84 9.99 6.95 11.85
CA SER A 84 8.99 7.62 12.70
C SER A 84 8.53 8.96 12.11
N ASP A 85 8.66 9.13 10.79
CA ASP A 85 8.32 10.36 10.11
C ASP A 85 6.81 10.57 10.22
N ALA A 86 6.45 11.60 10.98
CA ALA A 86 5.08 12.01 11.16
C ALA A 86 4.48 12.38 9.80
N MET A 87 3.38 11.73 9.42
CA MET A 87 2.69 12.00 8.16
C MET A 87 1.51 12.94 8.46
N GLN A 88 1.49 14.10 7.80
CA GLN A 88 0.57 15.17 8.18
C GLN A 88 -0.88 14.98 7.70
N ASP A 89 -1.16 14.17 6.68
CA ASP A 89 -2.49 14.12 6.07
C ASP A 89 -2.89 12.69 5.69
N PHE A 90 -3.56 11.98 6.61
CA PHE A 90 -4.06 10.60 6.37
C PHE A 90 -5.42 10.55 5.66
N GLY A 91 -6.09 11.69 5.51
CA GLY A 91 -7.49 11.76 5.06
C GLY A 91 -7.71 12.07 3.57
N ASP A 92 -6.68 12.51 2.85
CA ASP A 92 -6.81 12.91 1.44
C ASP A 92 -5.93 12.03 0.55
N LEU A 93 -6.59 11.18 -0.26
CA LEU A 93 -5.91 10.30 -1.22
C LEU A 93 -5.26 11.09 -2.36
N GLU A 94 -5.83 12.23 -2.73
CA GLU A 94 -5.51 12.91 -3.99
C GLU A 94 -4.06 13.43 -4.03
N PRO A 95 -3.54 14.13 -3.00
CA PRO A 95 -2.15 14.59 -2.97
C PRO A 95 -1.14 13.43 -3.05
N VAL A 96 -1.46 12.32 -2.39
CA VAL A 96 -0.57 11.16 -2.29
C VAL A 96 -0.51 10.43 -3.63
N VAL A 97 -1.68 10.15 -4.22
CA VAL A 97 -1.78 9.49 -5.53
C VAL A 97 -1.16 10.38 -6.61
N ALA A 98 -1.42 11.69 -6.59
CA ALA A 98 -0.82 12.63 -7.55
C ALA A 98 0.71 12.65 -7.44
N ARG A 99 1.25 12.73 -6.21
CA ARG A 99 2.69 12.72 -5.97
C ARG A 99 3.34 11.43 -6.44
N ALA A 100 2.75 10.28 -6.12
CA ALA A 100 3.26 8.98 -6.54
C ALA A 100 3.22 8.81 -8.07
N ASN A 101 2.11 9.23 -8.71
CA ASN A 101 1.99 9.19 -10.17
C ASN A 101 3.02 10.08 -10.87
N GLN A 102 3.32 11.26 -10.30
CA GLN A 102 4.40 12.10 -10.81
C GLN A 102 5.75 11.37 -10.74
N ILE A 103 6.10 10.80 -9.58
CA ILE A 103 7.35 10.06 -9.38
C ILE A 103 7.44 8.89 -10.37
N LEU A 104 6.36 8.12 -10.52
CA LEU A 104 6.31 6.98 -11.45
C LEU A 104 6.46 7.43 -12.91
N ALA A 105 5.82 8.52 -13.31
CA ALA A 105 5.94 9.06 -14.67
C ALA A 105 7.37 9.56 -14.98
N GLU A 106 8.08 10.07 -13.98
CA GLU A 106 9.44 10.58 -14.14
C GLU A 106 10.51 9.48 -14.09
N ARG A 107 10.27 8.39 -13.36
CA ARG A 107 11.31 7.40 -12.99
C ARG A 107 11.06 5.99 -13.52
N ALA A 108 9.82 5.59 -13.73
CA ALA A 108 9.42 4.23 -14.03
C ALA A 108 8.89 4.10 -15.46
N THR A 109 8.89 2.88 -15.99
CA THR A 109 8.18 2.58 -17.23
C THR A 109 6.67 2.56 -17.01
N ASP A 110 5.88 2.77 -18.06
CA ASP A 110 4.41 2.69 -17.99
C ASP A 110 3.91 1.35 -17.43
N ASP A 111 4.61 0.25 -17.72
CA ASP A 111 4.30 -1.07 -17.20
C ASP A 111 4.54 -1.18 -15.70
N GLU A 112 5.68 -0.66 -15.22
CA GLU A 112 6.00 -0.61 -13.80
C GLU A 112 5.04 0.31 -13.04
N ALA A 113 4.68 1.45 -13.61
CA ALA A 113 3.71 2.38 -13.03
C ALA A 113 2.33 1.73 -12.90
N ARG A 114 1.85 1.05 -13.96
CA ARG A 114 0.59 0.28 -13.91
C ARG A 114 0.64 -0.85 -12.89
N ALA A 115 1.76 -1.59 -12.84
CA ALA A 115 1.95 -2.66 -11.86
C ALA A 115 1.94 -2.13 -10.42
N MET A 116 2.55 -0.97 -10.17
CA MET A 116 2.56 -0.32 -8.87
C MET A 116 1.16 0.07 -8.41
N ARG A 117 0.35 0.68 -9.30
CA ARG A 117 -1.05 1.03 -8.99
C ARG A 117 -1.91 -0.20 -8.71
N ALA A 118 -1.74 -1.26 -9.50
CA ALA A 118 -2.43 -2.53 -9.29
C ALA A 118 -2.03 -3.19 -7.96
N PHE A 119 -0.74 -3.22 -7.65
CA PHE A 119 -0.23 -3.73 -6.37
C PHE A 119 -0.83 -2.98 -5.17
N THR A 120 -0.81 -1.64 -5.21
CA THR A 120 -1.38 -0.80 -4.14
C THR A 120 -2.87 -1.12 -3.90
N TYR A 121 -3.66 -1.21 -4.98
CA TYR A 121 -5.08 -1.55 -4.86
C TYR A 121 -5.29 -2.96 -4.30
N GLU A 122 -4.54 -3.95 -4.79
CA GLU A 122 -4.68 -5.34 -4.34
C GLU A 122 -4.28 -5.52 -2.88
N LEU A 123 -3.26 -4.80 -2.41
CA LEU A 123 -2.89 -4.79 -1.00
C LEU A 123 -4.00 -4.17 -0.15
N ALA A 124 -4.56 -3.02 -0.56
CA ALA A 124 -5.69 -2.39 0.12
C ALA A 124 -6.91 -3.33 0.21
N PHE A 125 -7.21 -4.02 -0.88
CA PHE A 125 -8.31 -4.99 -0.94
C PHE A 125 -8.08 -6.19 -0.02
N GLU A 126 -6.86 -6.74 0.02
CA GLU A 126 -6.52 -7.86 0.91
C GLU A 126 -6.65 -7.45 2.38
N ILE A 127 -6.17 -6.25 2.72
CA ILE A 127 -6.29 -5.66 4.06
C ILE A 127 -7.76 -5.53 4.45
N ALA A 128 -8.59 -4.90 3.61
CA ALA A 128 -10.01 -4.71 3.91
C ALA A 128 -10.73 -6.07 4.04
N SER A 129 -10.40 -7.04 3.19
CA SER A 129 -11.00 -8.38 3.22
C SER A 129 -10.62 -9.19 4.46
N ALA A 130 -9.40 -8.98 4.98
CA ALA A 130 -8.93 -9.62 6.20
C ALA A 130 -9.39 -8.89 7.48
N ALA A 131 -9.67 -7.61 7.36
CA ALA A 131 -10.19 -6.73 8.38
C ALA A 131 -11.67 -6.98 8.73
N GLY A 132 -12.45 -7.50 7.77
CA GLY A 132 -13.87 -7.77 7.94
C GLY A 132 -14.13 -8.74 9.08
N ASP A 133 -14.80 -8.25 10.13
CA ASP A 133 -15.32 -9.02 11.26
C ASP A 133 -16.46 -9.93 10.78
N GLY A 134 -16.10 -11.02 10.08
CA GLY A 134 -16.95 -12.18 9.95
C GLY A 134 -17.01 -12.93 11.28
N PHE A 135 -17.39 -12.26 12.37
CA PHE A 135 -17.62 -12.92 13.66
C PHE A 135 -18.81 -13.87 13.47
N LEU A 136 -18.51 -15.15 13.25
CA LEU A 136 -19.45 -16.27 13.04
C LEU A 136 -20.12 -16.36 11.65
N GLY A 137 -19.41 -16.04 10.57
CA GLY A 137 -19.71 -16.66 9.25
C GLY A 137 -21.04 -16.32 8.57
N THR A 138 -21.75 -15.26 8.98
CA THR A 138 -23.00 -14.82 8.31
C THR A 138 -23.04 -13.33 7.94
N GLY A 139 -21.96 -12.57 8.12
CA GLY A 139 -21.87 -11.14 7.78
C GLY A 139 -21.21 -10.86 6.44
N GLU A 140 -21.51 -9.70 5.84
CA GLU A 140 -20.76 -9.17 4.69
C GLU A 140 -19.28 -9.02 5.06
N LYS A 141 -18.38 -9.56 4.21
CA LYS A 141 -16.93 -9.57 4.44
C LYS A 141 -16.30 -8.17 4.44
N LEU A 142 -17.01 -7.17 3.92
CA LEU A 142 -16.59 -5.78 3.84
C LEU A 142 -17.77 -4.91 4.28
N SER A 143 -17.51 -3.89 5.08
CA SER A 143 -18.52 -2.87 5.37
C SER A 143 -18.82 -2.02 4.12
N GLN A 144 -19.96 -1.32 4.13
CA GLN A 144 -20.30 -0.36 3.08
C GLN A 144 -19.21 0.71 2.93
N ALA A 145 -18.70 1.23 4.05
CA ALA A 145 -17.63 2.22 4.08
C ALA A 145 -16.35 1.70 3.39
N GLU A 146 -15.87 0.51 3.77
CA GLU A 146 -14.72 -0.14 3.13
C GLU A 146 -14.93 -0.36 1.62
N THR A 147 -16.15 -0.70 1.23
CA THR A 147 -16.51 -0.87 -0.19
C THR A 147 -16.45 0.45 -0.96
N GLU A 148 -17.00 1.53 -0.39
CA GLU A 148 -16.98 2.87 -0.98
C GLU A 148 -15.54 3.38 -1.14
N PHE A 149 -14.70 3.19 -0.12
CA PHE A 149 -13.28 3.55 -0.21
C PHE A 149 -12.53 2.76 -1.24
N LEU A 150 -12.69 1.43 -1.28
CA LEU A 150 -12.03 0.61 -2.30
C LEU A 150 -12.47 1.03 -3.70
N HIS A 151 -13.74 1.42 -3.88
CA HIS A 151 -14.21 1.99 -5.14
C HIS A 151 -13.55 3.33 -5.48
N GLU A 152 -13.42 4.24 -4.51
CA GLU A 152 -12.74 5.52 -4.70
C GLU A 152 -11.26 5.32 -5.03
N LEU A 153 -10.55 4.53 -4.21
CA LEU A 153 -9.15 4.18 -4.44
C LEU A 153 -8.96 3.54 -5.81
N LYS A 154 -9.85 2.62 -6.22
CA LYS A 154 -9.80 2.02 -7.55
C LYS A 154 -9.90 3.07 -8.66
N ARG A 155 -10.81 4.04 -8.55
CA ARG A 155 -10.94 5.12 -9.55
C ARG A 155 -9.66 5.93 -9.67
N HIS A 156 -9.05 6.28 -8.54
CA HIS A 156 -7.80 7.03 -8.54
C HIS A 156 -6.61 6.25 -9.11
N LEU A 157 -6.57 4.93 -8.88
CA LEU A 157 -5.41 4.10 -9.23
C LEU A 157 -5.51 3.41 -10.61
N LEU A 158 -6.69 2.94 -10.99
CA LEU A 158 -6.85 2.03 -12.13
C LEU A 158 -7.66 2.62 -13.28
N ASP A 159 -8.48 3.64 -13.01
CA ASP A 159 -9.31 4.30 -14.01
C ASP A 159 -8.68 5.61 -14.52
N THR A 160 -7.41 5.86 -14.18
CA THR A 160 -6.55 6.97 -14.67
C THR A 160 -5.74 6.58 -15.89
#